data_AF-A0A9E4S831-F1
#
_entry.id   AF-A0A9E4S831-F1
#
_cell.length_a   1.000
_cell.length_b   1.000
_cell.length_c   1.000
_cell.angle_alpha   90.00
_cell.angle_beta   90.00
_cell.angle_gamma   90.00
#
_symmetry.space_group_name_H-M   'P 1'
#
loop_
_entity.id
_entity.type
_entity.pdbx_description
1 polymer ?
#
loop_
_entity_poly.entity_id
_entity_poly.type
_entity_poly.pdbx_seq_one_letter_code
_entity_poly.pdbx_strand_id
1 'polypeptide(L)'
;MNDQRKTKKQLLEELRRERERSDALQHVSNKLAGAHDTDEILDLIVNEAARLVGAAAAYIRLRKGDVLVPSSTTKSAAAFLAGGS
;
A
#
# COMPACT_ATOMS: atom_id res chain seq x y z
N MET A 1 -22.13 -30.35 11.22
CA MET A 1 -21.94 -29.13 10.42
C MET A 1 -22.52 -27.97 11.21
N ASN A 2 -21.69 -27.11 11.80
CA ASN A 2 -22.15 -26.07 12.73
C ASN A 2 -22.45 -24.78 11.94
N ASP A 3 -23.72 -24.36 11.96
CA ASP A 3 -24.22 -23.18 11.24
C ASP A 3 -23.78 -21.91 12.01
N GLN A 4 -22.61 -21.36 11.68
CA GLN A 4 -22.16 -20.05 12.18
C GLN A 4 -23.03 -18.94 11.56
N ARG A 5 -24.27 -18.77 12.02
CA ARG A 5 -25.04 -17.58 11.68
C ARG A 5 -24.43 -16.37 12.37
N LYS A 6 -23.72 -15.56 11.60
CA LYS A 6 -23.32 -14.21 12.01
C LYS A 6 -24.57 -13.41 12.38
N THR A 7 -24.50 -12.71 13.50
CA THR A 7 -25.55 -11.78 13.91
C THR A 7 -25.69 -10.64 12.91
N LYS A 8 -26.86 -10.00 12.83
CA LYS A 8 -27.08 -8.80 12.01
C LYS A 8 -26.01 -7.72 12.26
N LYS A 9 -25.58 -7.55 13.51
CA LYS A 9 -24.51 -6.62 13.87
C LYS A 9 -23.17 -7.02 13.25
N GLN A 10 -22.77 -8.28 13.34
CA GLN A 10 -21.53 -8.76 12.74
C GLN A 10 -21.53 -8.63 11.21
N LEU A 11 -22.66 -8.94 10.57
CA LEU A 11 -22.83 -8.74 9.11
C LEU A 11 -22.70 -7.26 8.72
N LEU A 12 -23.29 -6.35 9.49
CA LEU A 12 -23.18 -4.91 9.25
C LEU A 12 -21.74 -4.40 9.43
N GLU A 13 -21.02 -4.87 10.44
CA GLU A 13 -19.62 -4.51 10.66
C GLU A 13 -18.70 -5.05 9.55
N GLU A 14 -18.95 -6.26 9.06
CA GLU A 14 -18.20 -6.85 7.95
C GLU A 14 -18.45 -6.09 6.65
N LEU A 15 -19.71 -5.74 6.34
CA LEU A 15 -20.05 -4.89 5.20
C LEU A 15 -19.39 -3.51 5.29
N ARG A 16 -19.34 -2.90 6.48
CA ARG A 16 -18.64 -1.62 6.69
C ARG A 16 -17.15 -1.73 6.41
N ARG A 17 -16.48 -2.75 6.95
CA ARG A 17 -15.05 -2.99 6.70
C ARG A 17 -14.75 -3.25 5.25
N GLU A 18 -15.58 -4.04 4.57
CA GLU A 18 -15.38 -4.33 3.15
C GLU A 18 -15.58 -3.07 2.30
N ARG A 19 -16.58 -2.24 2.65
CA ARG A 19 -16.77 -0.94 2.02
C ARG A 19 -15.59 -0.01 2.24
N GLU A 20 -15.13 0.16 3.47
CA GLU A 20 -13.96 0.98 3.81
C GLU A 20 -12.72 0.53 3.03
N ARG A 21 -12.52 -0.79 2.91
CA ARG A 21 -11.44 -1.37 2.11
C ARG A 21 -11.59 -1.05 0.62
N SER A 22 -12.79 -1.24 0.07
CA SER A 22 -13.07 -0.94 -1.34
C SER A 22 -12.85 0.54 -1.64
N ASP A 23 -13.34 1.43 -0.78
CA ASP A 23 -13.18 2.88 -0.93
C ASP A 23 -11.69 3.27 -0.87
N ALA A 24 -10.93 2.69 0.04
CA ALA A 24 -9.49 2.92 0.15
C ALA A 24 -8.73 2.44 -1.11
N LEU A 25 -9.08 1.27 -1.65
CA LEU A 25 -8.47 0.75 -2.88
C LEU A 25 -8.84 1.58 -4.11
N GLN A 26 -10.10 2.01 -4.23
CA GLN A 26 -10.54 2.87 -5.32
C GLN A 26 -9.81 4.21 -5.31
N HIS A 27 -9.63 4.81 -4.13
CA HIS A 27 -8.88 6.04 -3.96
C HIS A 27 -7.42 5.91 -4.43
N VAL A 28 -6.77 4.81 -4.07
CA VAL A 28 -5.40 4.51 -4.53
C VAL A 28 -5.37 4.34 -6.05
N SER A 29 -6.29 3.56 -6.63
CA SER A 29 -6.39 3.37 -8.08
C SER A 29 -6.54 4.70 -8.84
N ASN A 30 -7.39 5.60 -8.34
CA ASN A 30 -7.60 6.91 -8.96
C ASN A 30 -6.34 7.78 -8.92
N LYS A 31 -5.59 7.76 -7.82
CA LYS A 31 -4.31 8.48 -7.72
C LYS A 31 -3.28 7.92 -8.69
N LEU A 32 -3.14 6.59 -8.76
CA LEU A 32 -2.17 5.94 -9.64
C LEU A 32 -2.48 6.19 -11.12
N ALA A 33 -3.77 6.24 -11.49
CA ALA A 33 -4.17 6.57 -12.85
C ALA A 33 -3.82 8.02 -13.28
N GLY A 34 -3.56 8.90 -12.31
CA GLY A 34 -3.15 10.29 -12.56
C GLY A 34 -1.65 10.50 -12.70
N ALA A 35 -0.82 9.50 -12.39
CA ALA A 35 0.63 9.64 -12.46
C ALA A 35 1.13 9.74 -13.91
N HIS A 36 2.11 10.61 -14.15
CA HIS A 36 2.62 10.91 -15.49
C HIS A 36 3.94 10.22 -15.82
N ASP A 37 4.66 9.75 -14.80
CA ASP A 37 5.92 9.03 -14.96
C ASP A 37 6.10 7.90 -13.93
N THR A 38 7.20 7.16 -14.10
CA THR A 38 7.51 5.99 -13.28
C THR A 38 7.99 6.35 -11.87
N ASP A 39 8.62 7.51 -11.69
CA ASP A 39 9.08 7.91 -10.36
C ASP A 39 7.88 8.36 -9.51
N GLU A 40 6.98 9.14 -10.09
CA GLU A 40 5.73 9.56 -9.46
C GLU A 40 4.86 8.37 -9.06
N ILE A 41 4.67 7.38 -9.95
CA ILE A 41 3.83 6.22 -9.63
C ILE A 41 4.44 5.37 -8.52
N LEU A 42 5.77 5.22 -8.47
CA LEU A 42 6.45 4.43 -7.43
C LEU A 42 6.42 5.15 -6.07
N ASP A 43 6.55 6.48 -6.07
CA ASP A 43 6.35 7.32 -4.88
C ASP A 43 4.92 7.21 -4.34
N LEU A 44 3.91 7.22 -5.22
CA LEU A 44 2.52 7.01 -4.81
C LEU A 44 2.30 5.60 -4.24
N ILE A 45 2.82 4.56 -4.91
CA ILE A 45 2.67 3.16 -4.47
C ILE A 45 3.27 2.97 -3.08
N VAL A 46 4.51 3.43 -2.84
CA VAL A 46 5.18 3.17 -1.56
C VAL A 46 4.46 3.83 -0.40
N ASN A 47 3.96 5.06 -0.59
CA ASN A 47 3.27 5.81 0.45
C ASN A 47 1.85 5.27 0.71
N GLU A 48 1.10 4.92 -0.34
CA GLU A 48 -0.22 4.33 -0.18
C GLU A 48 -0.16 2.91 0.40
N ALA A 49 0.82 2.10 0.01
CA ALA A 49 1.04 0.77 0.59
C ALA A 49 1.32 0.87 2.10
N ALA A 50 2.22 1.77 2.51
CA ALA A 50 2.51 2.00 3.93
C ALA A 50 1.25 2.43 4.71
N ARG A 51 0.46 3.35 4.15
CA ARG A 51 -0.79 3.82 4.75
C ARG A 51 -1.82 2.71 4.90
N LEU A 52 -2.04 1.91 3.86
CA LEU A 52 -3.07 0.86 3.85
C LEU A 52 -2.80 -0.26 4.85
N VAL A 53 -1.54 -0.63 5.05
CA VAL A 53 -1.16 -1.70 5.98
C VAL A 53 -0.77 -1.20 7.37
N GLY A 54 -0.74 0.12 7.58
CA GLY A 54 -0.33 0.73 8.84
C GLY A 54 1.16 0.57 9.14
N ALA A 55 2.02 0.46 8.11
CA ALA A 55 3.46 0.36 8.29
C ALA A 55 4.08 1.72 8.61
N ALA A 56 5.07 1.73 9.51
CA ALA A 56 5.83 2.94 9.85
C ALA A 56 6.77 3.40 8.72
N ALA A 57 7.16 2.49 7.84
CA ALA A 57 8.17 2.69 6.81
C ALA A 57 7.97 1.68 5.67
N ALA A 58 8.19 2.11 4.43
CA ALA A 58 8.22 1.23 3.26
C ALA A 58 9.22 1.76 2.23
N TYR A 59 9.80 0.85 1.42
CA TYR A 59 10.66 1.20 0.30
C TYR A 59 10.46 0.21 -0.86
N ILE A 60 10.74 0.68 -2.07
CA ILE A 60 10.76 -0.10 -3.31
C ILE A 60 12.19 -0.09 -3.85
N ARG A 61 12.67 -1.27 -4.23
CA ARG A 61 13.90 -1.42 -5.03
C ARG A 61 13.54 -2.00 -6.39
N LEU A 62 14.16 -1.46 -7.43
CA LEU A 62 14.03 -1.97 -8.78
C LEU A 62 15.20 -2.89 -9.11
N ARG A 63 14.97 -3.89 -9.93
CA ARG A 63 16.03 -4.78 -10.41
C ARG A 63 16.71 -4.17 -11.64
N LYS A 64 18.03 -4.03 -11.60
CA LYS A 64 18.87 -3.65 -12.74
C LYS A 64 19.96 -4.70 -12.94
N GLY A 65 19.77 -5.60 -13.91
CA GLY A 65 20.61 -6.79 -14.02
C GLY A 65 20.45 -7.68 -12.79
N ASP A 66 21.54 -7.95 -12.07
CA ASP A 66 21.53 -8.77 -10.85
C ASP A 66 21.60 -7.97 -9.55
N VAL A 67 21.49 -6.63 -9.63
CA VAL A 67 21.47 -5.76 -8.46
C VAL A 67 20.09 -5.15 -8.24
N LEU A 68 19.74 -4.94 -6.96
CA LEU A 68 18.56 -4.20 -6.53
C LEU A 68 18.97 -2.77 -6.23
N VAL A 69 18.48 -1.82 -7.02
CA VAL A 69 18.74 -0.40 -6.86
C VAL A 69 17.59 0.27 -6.07
N PRO A 70 17.90 1.16 -5.12
CA PRO A 70 16.90 2.03 -4.51
C PRO A 70 16.07 2.75 -5.58
N SER A 71 14.76 2.85 -5.37
CA SER A 71 13.87 3.58 -6.28
C SER A 71 12.99 4.57 -5.53
N SER A 72 12.16 4.10 -4.61
CA SER A 72 11.26 4.97 -3.86
C SER A 72 11.17 4.55 -2.39
N THR A 73 10.84 5.50 -1.53
CA THR A 73 10.79 5.33 -0.08
C THR A 73 9.80 6.25 0.56
N THR A 74 9.16 5.81 1.63
CA THR A 74 8.54 6.74 2.57
C THR A 74 9.64 7.64 3.17
N LYS A 75 9.26 8.86 3.58
CA LYS A 75 10.20 9.78 4.23
C LYS A 75 10.89 9.15 5.45
N SER A 76 10.15 8.37 6.23
CA SER A 76 10.65 7.63 7.40
C SER A 76 11.67 6.55 7.05
N ALA A 77 11.65 6.04 5.81
CA ALA A 77 12.52 4.97 5.36
C ALA A 77 13.75 5.43 4.57
N ALA A 78 13.89 6.73 4.30
CA ALA A 78 14.98 7.28 3.48
C ALA A 78 16.38 6.91 4.01
N ALA A 79 16.55 6.85 5.33
CA ALA A 79 17.81 6.44 5.96
C ALA A 79 18.20 4.98 5.66
N PHE A 80 17.22 4.08 5.45
CA PHE A 80 17.50 2.67 5.16
C PHE A 80 17.99 2.42 3.73
N LEU A 81 17.78 3.38 2.81
CA LEU A 81 18.32 3.31 1.45
C LEU A 81 19.72 3.90 1.34
N ALA A 82 20.10 4.82 2.25
CA ALA A 82 21.41 5.46 2.27
C ALA A 82 22.54 4.56 2.81
N GLY A 83 22.22 3.50 3.55
CA GLY A 83 23.20 2.59 4.19
C GLY A 83 23.64 1.40 3.34
N GLY A 84 23.37 1.41 2.03
CA GLY A 84 23.69 0.32 1.11
C GLY A 84 24.78 0.68 0.12
N SER A 85 25.97 1.06 0.58
CA SER A 85 27.23 1.11 -0.19
C SER A 85 28.42 1.14 0.77
#